data_AF-A0A7K3THB9-F1
#
_entry.id   AF-A0A7K3THB9-F1
#
_cell.length_a   1.000
_cell.length_b   1.000
_cell.length_c   1.000
_cell.angle_alpha   90.00
_cell.angle_beta   90.00
_cell.angle_gamma   90.00
#
_symmetry.space_group_name_H-M   'P 1'
#
loop_
_entity.id
_entity.type
_entity.pdbx_description
1 polymer ?
#
loop_
_entity_poly.entity_id
_entity_poly.type
_entity_poly.pdbx_seq_one_letter_code
_entity_poly.pdbx_strand_id
1 'polypeptide(L)'
;MTAVIAAVGMVAAASACSAVPRVSGGLEAAMTPSPCEQSLADAEDARAGAFAGANPSYVRYREAARAAVLWRDAAVACPGRFAEGVLESGRMSHRAAQLAGRLRVEYSSPADRTTIDEHTEVKLSAAQAAGLALAQDRAGFAMEILSAKLKSDPTLLTLSDRHKALGSGFAAHASSGDAGSDGSGNGNGNGSSDTRQKVYSVQRLLTDPSTTVDDANGLRASTSAVVEMDAVREQLQALAGDGENGSGSDGDIVISDASTATTLAALLSEEAAQAFALGYPTYDAALFTGAAGVVGSVDAAGAAGASGVQAR
;
A
#
# COMPACT_ATOMS: atom_id res chain seq x y z
N MET A 1 16.21 -47.73 -64.53
CA MET A 1 16.32 -46.58 -65.44
C MET A 1 15.55 -45.40 -64.83
N THR A 2 16.29 -44.33 -64.58
CA THR A 2 15.98 -42.91 -64.27
C THR A 2 14.73 -42.32 -64.99
N ALA A 3 14.01 -41.25 -64.59
CA ALA A 3 14.30 -39.98 -63.87
C ALA A 3 12.99 -39.30 -63.32
N VAL A 4 12.97 -38.66 -62.13
CA VAL A 4 12.99 -37.17 -61.79
C VAL A 4 11.66 -36.40 -62.10
N ILE A 5 10.76 -36.05 -61.16
CA ILE A 5 10.62 -34.93 -60.15
C ILE A 5 9.86 -33.65 -60.63
N ALA A 6 8.97 -33.16 -59.73
CA ALA A 6 8.43 -31.79 -59.47
C ALA A 6 7.20 -31.27 -60.24
N ALA A 7 6.32 -30.40 -59.72
CA ALA A 7 5.89 -29.94 -58.38
C ALA A 7 4.80 -28.83 -58.58
N VAL A 8 3.95 -28.56 -57.56
CA VAL A 8 3.15 -27.32 -57.33
C VAL A 8 1.97 -27.06 -58.31
N GLY A 9 0.77 -26.57 -57.97
CA GLY A 9 0.13 -26.04 -56.76
C GLY A 9 -1.12 -25.23 -57.16
N MET A 10 -1.89 -24.79 -56.17
CA MET A 10 -2.98 -23.79 -56.18
C MET A 10 -4.35 -24.14 -56.79
N VAL A 11 -5.31 -24.36 -55.88
CA VAL A 11 -6.75 -24.11 -56.06
C VAL A 11 -7.03 -22.65 -55.69
N ALA A 12 -7.62 -21.87 -56.60
CA ALA A 12 -8.15 -20.55 -56.31
C ALA A 12 -9.39 -20.20 -57.17
N ALA A 13 -10.29 -19.44 -56.53
CA ALA A 13 -11.53 -18.79 -57.01
C ALA A 13 -12.80 -19.69 -57.05
N ALA A 14 -13.95 -19.35 -56.45
CA ALA A 14 -14.37 -18.11 -55.80
C ALA A 14 -15.55 -18.37 -54.83
N SER A 15 -15.57 -17.69 -53.68
CA SER A 15 -16.81 -17.20 -53.09
C SER A 15 -16.52 -15.88 -52.37
N ALA A 16 -16.81 -14.79 -53.07
CA ALA A 16 -16.89 -13.47 -52.50
C ALA A 16 -18.21 -13.38 -51.73
N CYS A 17 -18.16 -13.57 -50.41
CA CYS A 17 -19.12 -12.96 -49.51
C CYS A 17 -18.43 -11.74 -48.89
N SER A 18 -18.95 -10.58 -49.21
CA SER A 18 -18.58 -9.25 -48.72
C SER A 18 -18.15 -9.27 -47.26
N ALA A 19 -16.88 -8.95 -47.03
CA ALA A 19 -16.41 -8.41 -45.76
C ALA A 19 -17.13 -7.08 -45.54
N VAL A 20 -18.22 -7.11 -44.78
CA VAL A 20 -18.76 -5.91 -44.16
C VAL A 20 -17.72 -5.51 -43.11
N PRO A 21 -17.11 -4.31 -43.19
CA PRO A 21 -16.36 -3.80 -42.05
C PRO A 21 -17.37 -3.69 -40.92
N ARG A 22 -17.26 -4.54 -39.88
CA ARG A 22 -18.03 -4.32 -38.67
C ARG A 22 -17.55 -2.99 -38.12
N VAL A 23 -18.35 -1.95 -38.35
CA VAL A 23 -18.35 -0.79 -37.48
C VAL A 23 -18.83 -1.34 -36.15
N SER A 24 -17.90 -1.63 -35.24
CA SER A 24 -18.22 -1.84 -33.84
C SER A 24 -19.05 -0.63 -33.44
N GLY A 25 -20.35 -0.84 -33.23
CA GLY A 25 -21.24 0.22 -32.78
C GLY A 25 -20.67 0.76 -31.47
N GLY A 26 -20.71 2.07 -31.26
CA GLY A 26 -20.21 2.70 -30.03
C GLY A 26 -20.79 2.10 -28.74
N LEU A 27 -21.87 1.31 -28.82
CA LEU A 27 -22.46 0.54 -27.73
C LEU A 27 -21.68 -0.73 -27.35
N GLU A 28 -21.02 -1.43 -28.30
CA GLU A 28 -20.19 -2.61 -28.01
C GLU A 28 -18.81 -2.19 -27.47
N ALA A 29 -18.27 -1.06 -27.94
CA ALA A 29 -17.08 -0.44 -27.37
C ALA A 29 -17.35 0.21 -25.99
N ALA A 30 -18.60 0.57 -25.67
CA ALA A 30 -19.01 0.99 -24.35
C ALA A 30 -19.27 -0.19 -23.38
N MET A 31 -19.16 -1.44 -23.84
CA MET A 31 -19.43 -2.64 -23.04
C MET A 31 -18.17 -3.47 -22.72
N THR A 32 -17.01 -3.09 -23.26
CA THR A 32 -15.73 -3.66 -22.84
C THR A 32 -15.21 -2.93 -21.61
N PRO A 33 -15.09 -3.58 -20.44
CA PRO A 33 -14.57 -2.94 -19.24
C PRO A 33 -13.15 -2.42 -19.50
N SER A 34 -12.82 -1.29 -18.91
CA SER A 34 -11.45 -0.79 -18.88
C SER A 34 -10.52 -1.79 -18.17
N PRO A 35 -9.19 -1.76 -18.41
CA PRO A 35 -8.25 -2.65 -17.71
C PRO A 35 -8.35 -2.54 -16.18
N CYS A 36 -8.64 -1.35 -15.67
CA CYS A 36 -8.89 -1.11 -14.25
C CYS A 36 -10.20 -1.76 -13.78
N GLU A 37 -11.31 -1.56 -14.49
CA GLU A 37 -12.60 -2.20 -14.15
C GLU A 37 -12.51 -3.73 -14.21
N GLN A 38 -11.75 -4.26 -15.16
CA GLN A 38 -11.52 -5.70 -15.30
C GLN A 38 -10.71 -6.27 -14.12
N SER A 39 -9.61 -5.63 -13.74
CA SER A 39 -8.77 -6.11 -12.62
C SER A 39 -9.53 -6.08 -11.29
N LEU A 40 -10.36 -5.05 -11.09
CA LEU A 40 -11.24 -4.95 -9.92
C LEU A 40 -12.31 -6.06 -9.92
N ALA A 41 -12.97 -6.30 -11.05
CA ALA A 41 -13.97 -7.36 -11.15
C ALA A 41 -13.36 -8.75 -10.86
N ASP A 42 -12.17 -9.02 -11.39
CA ASP A 42 -11.44 -10.27 -11.11
C ASP A 42 -11.08 -10.40 -9.62
N ALA A 43 -10.65 -9.31 -8.98
CA ALA A 43 -10.30 -9.28 -7.56
C ALA A 43 -11.53 -9.49 -6.65
N GLU A 44 -12.66 -8.87 -7.00
CA GLU A 44 -13.94 -9.01 -6.30
C GLU A 44 -14.50 -10.45 -6.40
N ASP A 45 -14.43 -11.07 -7.59
CA ASP A 45 -14.85 -12.47 -7.79
C ASP A 45 -14.01 -13.43 -6.93
N ALA A 46 -12.69 -13.28 -6.93
CA ALA A 46 -11.81 -14.09 -6.10
C ALA A 46 -12.06 -13.87 -4.60
N ARG A 47 -12.31 -12.63 -4.17
CA ARG A 47 -12.72 -12.33 -2.79
C ARG A 47 -14.04 -13.03 -2.45
N ALA A 48 -15.04 -12.98 -3.31
CA ALA A 48 -16.32 -13.66 -3.10
C ALA A 48 -16.11 -15.18 -2.93
N GLY A 49 -15.28 -15.78 -3.78
CA GLY A 49 -14.90 -17.20 -3.68
C GLY A 49 -14.22 -17.58 -2.35
N ALA A 50 -13.42 -16.67 -1.79
CA ALA A 50 -12.73 -16.87 -0.51
C ALA A 50 -13.66 -16.87 0.72
N PHE A 51 -14.79 -16.14 0.64
CA PHE A 51 -15.78 -16.04 1.71
C PHE A 51 -17.02 -16.93 1.51
N ALA A 52 -17.22 -17.48 0.32
CA ALA A 52 -18.34 -18.37 0.02
C ALA A 52 -18.37 -19.58 0.96
N GLY A 53 -19.36 -19.63 1.85
CA GLY A 53 -19.51 -20.69 2.85
C GLY A 53 -19.69 -22.09 2.27
N ALA A 54 -20.22 -22.17 1.04
CA ALA A 54 -20.39 -23.41 0.29
C ALA A 54 -19.06 -23.98 -0.25
N ASN A 55 -18.02 -23.16 -0.38
CA ASN A 55 -16.72 -23.61 -0.90
C ASN A 55 -15.96 -24.43 0.16
N PRO A 56 -15.35 -25.57 -0.22
CA PRO A 56 -14.45 -26.31 0.65
C PRO A 56 -13.31 -25.42 1.20
N SER A 57 -12.82 -25.71 2.41
CA SER A 57 -11.77 -24.89 3.05
C SER A 57 -10.52 -24.71 2.21
N TYR A 58 -10.10 -25.74 1.45
CA TYR A 58 -8.97 -25.65 0.53
C TYR A 58 -9.24 -24.71 -0.67
N VAL A 59 -10.47 -24.72 -1.20
CA VAL A 59 -10.87 -23.80 -2.28
C VAL A 59 -10.87 -22.37 -1.76
N ARG A 60 -11.47 -22.12 -0.59
CA ARG A 60 -11.44 -20.79 0.05
C ARG A 60 -10.03 -20.27 0.31
N TYR A 61 -9.11 -21.16 0.68
CA TYR A 61 -7.69 -20.82 0.83
C TYR A 61 -7.08 -20.36 -0.48
N ARG A 62 -7.27 -21.13 -1.56
CA ARG A 62 -6.75 -20.79 -2.89
C ARG A 62 -7.35 -19.50 -3.42
N GLU A 63 -8.65 -19.30 -3.26
CA GLU A 63 -9.32 -18.06 -3.66
C GLU A 63 -8.83 -16.87 -2.82
N ALA A 64 -8.58 -17.05 -1.52
CA ALA A 64 -8.00 -15.98 -0.70
C ALA A 64 -6.59 -15.60 -1.15
N ALA A 65 -5.74 -16.60 -1.43
CA ALA A 65 -4.38 -16.37 -1.94
C ALA A 65 -4.39 -15.72 -3.33
N ARG A 66 -5.33 -16.10 -4.20
CA ARG A 66 -5.53 -15.50 -5.51
C ARG A 66 -6.02 -14.05 -5.39
N ALA A 67 -7.03 -13.82 -4.54
CA ALA A 67 -7.59 -12.49 -4.31
C ALA A 67 -6.53 -11.52 -3.79
N ALA A 68 -5.61 -11.96 -2.92
CA ALA A 68 -4.50 -11.12 -2.46
C ALA A 68 -3.66 -10.57 -3.62
N VAL A 69 -3.31 -11.41 -4.58
CA VAL A 69 -2.55 -10.99 -5.77
C VAL A 69 -3.39 -10.08 -6.66
N LEU A 70 -4.65 -10.43 -6.93
CA LEU A 70 -5.51 -9.67 -7.82
C LEU A 70 -5.85 -8.27 -7.28
N TRP A 71 -6.03 -8.13 -5.96
CA TRP A 71 -6.24 -6.81 -5.35
C TRP A 71 -4.99 -5.93 -5.42
N ARG A 72 -3.80 -6.51 -5.31
CA ARG A 72 -2.54 -5.78 -5.53
C ARG A 72 -2.38 -5.36 -6.98
N ASP A 73 -2.69 -6.24 -7.93
CA ASP A 73 -2.64 -5.91 -9.36
C ASP A 73 -3.70 -4.83 -9.70
N ALA A 74 -4.87 -4.88 -9.07
CA ALA A 74 -5.88 -3.85 -9.17
C ALA A 74 -5.42 -2.51 -8.58
N ALA A 75 -4.66 -2.50 -7.48
CA ALA A 75 -4.07 -1.27 -6.94
C ALA A 75 -3.16 -0.57 -7.98
N VAL A 76 -2.36 -1.33 -8.72
CA VAL A 76 -1.47 -0.80 -9.77
C VAL A 76 -2.25 -0.39 -11.02
N ALA A 77 -3.26 -1.16 -11.42
CA ALA A 77 -4.10 -0.88 -12.59
C ALA A 77 -5.07 0.29 -12.37
N CYS A 78 -5.42 0.59 -11.12
CA CYS A 78 -6.37 1.61 -10.70
C CYS A 78 -5.75 2.57 -9.67
N PRO A 79 -4.96 3.58 -10.08
CA PRO A 79 -4.31 4.51 -9.14
C PRO A 79 -5.27 5.17 -8.15
N GLY A 80 -6.45 5.58 -8.60
CA GLY A 80 -7.51 6.16 -7.74
C GLY A 80 -8.12 5.20 -6.71
N ARG A 81 -7.81 3.90 -6.79
CA ARG A 81 -8.19 2.88 -5.79
C ARG A 81 -6.97 2.16 -5.23
N PHE A 82 -5.78 2.76 -5.33
CA PHE A 82 -4.54 2.14 -4.87
C PHE A 82 -4.60 1.78 -3.38
N ALA A 83 -5.08 2.69 -2.53
CA ALA A 83 -5.24 2.45 -1.10
C ALA A 83 -6.18 1.27 -0.80
N GLU A 84 -7.30 1.19 -1.52
CA GLU A 84 -8.25 0.10 -1.37
C GLU A 84 -7.65 -1.24 -1.81
N GLY A 85 -7.00 -1.28 -2.97
CA GLY A 85 -6.37 -2.49 -3.46
C GLY A 85 -5.27 -3.00 -2.53
N VAL A 86 -4.49 -2.11 -1.92
CA VAL A 86 -3.49 -2.46 -0.90
C VAL A 86 -4.13 -3.06 0.36
N LEU A 87 -5.15 -2.41 0.91
CA LEU A 87 -5.82 -2.88 2.13
C LEU A 87 -6.55 -4.21 1.93
N GLU A 88 -7.24 -4.36 0.79
CA GLU A 88 -7.90 -5.62 0.43
C GLU A 88 -6.89 -6.74 0.14
N SER A 89 -5.79 -6.43 -0.56
CA SER A 89 -4.68 -7.37 -0.75
C SER A 89 -4.12 -7.87 0.59
N GLY A 90 -3.86 -6.97 1.53
CA GLY A 90 -3.42 -7.32 2.88
C GLY A 90 -4.44 -8.17 3.64
N ARG A 91 -5.73 -7.81 3.56
CA ARG A 91 -6.82 -8.56 4.20
C ARG A 91 -6.93 -9.98 3.64
N MET A 92 -6.84 -10.13 2.33
CA MET A 92 -6.90 -11.41 1.65
C MET A 92 -5.66 -12.27 1.94
N SER A 93 -4.49 -11.65 2.05
CA SER A 93 -3.25 -12.31 2.48
C SER A 93 -3.36 -12.86 3.90
N HIS A 94 -3.86 -12.03 4.83
CA HIS A 94 -4.14 -12.46 6.20
C HIS A 94 -5.16 -13.61 6.24
N ARG A 95 -6.24 -13.53 5.44
CA ARG A 95 -7.25 -14.59 5.34
C ARG A 95 -6.65 -15.90 4.80
N ALA A 96 -5.82 -15.82 3.78
CA ALA A 96 -5.12 -16.97 3.21
C ALA A 96 -4.21 -17.63 4.27
N ALA A 97 -3.43 -16.84 5.02
CA ALA A 97 -2.58 -17.33 6.11
C ALA A 97 -3.39 -18.05 7.21
N GLN A 98 -4.53 -17.49 7.64
CA GLN A 98 -5.41 -18.13 8.61
C GLN A 98 -5.94 -19.49 8.13
N LEU A 99 -6.36 -19.58 6.85
CA LEU A 99 -6.86 -20.81 6.27
C LEU A 99 -5.74 -21.84 6.06
N ALA A 100 -4.57 -21.40 5.62
CA ALA A 100 -3.38 -22.22 5.46
C ALA A 100 -2.98 -22.88 6.79
N GLY A 101 -2.94 -22.11 7.88
CA GLY A 101 -2.65 -22.62 9.21
C GLY A 101 -3.64 -23.70 9.68
N ARG A 102 -4.93 -23.54 9.36
CA ARG A 102 -5.96 -24.57 9.66
C ARG A 102 -5.79 -25.83 8.80
N LEU A 103 -5.37 -25.66 7.55
CA LEU A 103 -5.13 -26.75 6.61
C LEU A 103 -3.76 -27.41 6.79
N ARG A 104 -2.86 -26.82 7.59
CA ARG A 104 -1.45 -27.20 7.74
C ARG A 104 -0.70 -27.25 6.41
N VAL A 105 -1.03 -26.32 5.52
CA VAL A 105 -0.27 -26.09 4.28
C VAL A 105 0.60 -24.87 4.47
N GLU A 106 1.77 -24.89 3.82
CA GLU A 106 2.63 -23.72 3.76
C GLU A 106 1.96 -22.64 2.92
N TYR A 107 1.96 -21.42 3.43
CA TYR A 107 1.55 -20.24 2.70
C TYR A 107 2.68 -19.23 2.75
N SER A 108 3.33 -19.07 1.60
CA SER A 108 4.18 -17.92 1.34
C SER A 108 3.27 -16.78 0.92
N SER A 109 3.23 -15.71 1.71
CA SER A 109 2.55 -14.49 1.30
C SER A 109 3.11 -14.05 -0.07
N PRO A 110 2.27 -13.68 -1.06
CA PRO A 110 2.74 -13.09 -2.31
C PRO A 110 3.53 -11.79 -2.12
N ALA A 111 3.44 -11.20 -0.92
CA ALA A 111 4.28 -10.11 -0.45
C ALA A 111 5.29 -10.67 0.57
N ASP A 112 6.16 -11.56 0.12
CA ASP A 112 7.32 -11.97 0.92
C ASP A 112 8.20 -10.73 1.20
N ARG A 113 8.86 -10.70 2.36
CA ARG A 113 9.35 -9.48 3.04
C ARG A 113 9.97 -8.46 2.08
N THR A 114 9.15 -7.54 1.59
CA THR A 114 9.60 -6.56 0.60
C THR A 114 10.62 -5.65 1.28
N THR A 115 11.84 -5.61 0.75
CA THR A 115 12.92 -4.77 1.24
C THR A 115 13.04 -3.53 0.36
N ILE A 116 13.18 -2.37 0.99
CA ILE A 116 13.57 -1.13 0.32
C ILE A 116 14.91 -0.72 0.91
N ASP A 117 15.92 -0.62 0.05
CA ASP A 117 17.26 -0.12 0.36
C ASP A 117 17.74 0.86 -0.72
N GLU A 118 18.98 1.34 -0.60
CA GLU A 118 19.60 2.27 -1.54
C GLU A 118 19.75 1.73 -2.99
N HIS A 119 19.65 0.41 -3.18
CA HIS A 119 19.75 -0.24 -4.48
C HIS A 119 18.39 -0.59 -5.08
N THR A 120 17.33 -0.47 -4.29
CA THR A 120 15.97 -0.73 -4.74
C THR A 120 15.52 0.40 -5.67
N GLU A 121 15.26 0.09 -6.93
CA GLU A 121 14.82 1.09 -7.91
C GLU A 121 13.36 1.51 -7.63
N VAL A 122 13.18 2.60 -6.88
CA VAL A 122 11.89 3.26 -6.67
C VAL A 122 11.96 4.73 -7.10
N LYS A 123 11.01 5.16 -7.92
CA LYS A 123 10.92 6.54 -8.42
C LYS A 123 9.98 7.33 -7.53
N LEU A 124 10.53 7.90 -6.47
CA LEU A 124 9.81 8.72 -5.49
C LEU A 124 10.28 10.17 -5.58
N SER A 125 9.36 11.11 -5.38
CA SER A 125 9.77 12.47 -5.04
C SER A 125 10.46 12.50 -3.67
N ALA A 126 11.32 13.49 -3.44
CA ALA A 126 11.99 13.64 -2.15
C ALA A 126 11.01 13.82 -0.98
N ALA A 127 9.84 14.42 -1.22
CA ALA A 127 8.76 14.56 -0.26
C ALA A 127 8.07 13.23 0.05
N GLN A 128 7.73 12.44 -0.98
CA GLN A 128 7.16 11.09 -0.80
C GLN A 128 8.13 10.19 -0.03
N ALA A 129 9.41 10.17 -0.43
CA ALA A 129 10.43 9.37 0.24
C ALA A 129 10.63 9.80 1.70
N ALA A 130 10.64 11.10 2.00
CA ALA A 130 10.73 11.59 3.38
C ALA A 130 9.47 11.25 4.21
N GLY A 131 8.28 11.34 3.62
CA GLY A 131 7.02 10.97 4.28
C GLY A 131 6.95 9.47 4.61
N LEU A 132 7.34 8.62 3.66
CA LEU A 132 7.46 7.17 3.89
C LEU A 132 8.49 6.86 4.99
N ALA A 133 9.65 7.51 4.95
CA ALA A 133 10.70 7.32 5.95
C ALA A 133 10.24 7.74 7.36
N LEU A 134 9.50 8.84 7.47
CA LEU A 134 8.93 9.31 8.74
C LEU A 134 7.90 8.34 9.32
N ALA A 135 6.98 7.84 8.50
CA ALA A 135 5.97 6.88 8.92
C ALA A 135 6.62 5.58 9.46
N GLN A 136 7.63 5.09 8.74
CA GLN A 136 8.41 3.91 9.13
C GLN A 136 9.17 4.14 10.44
N ASP A 137 9.87 5.26 10.60
CA ASP A 137 10.60 5.56 11.84
C ASP A 137 9.66 5.64 13.07
N ARG A 138 8.48 6.25 12.92
CA ARG A 138 7.45 6.32 13.97
C ARG A 138 6.98 4.93 14.38
N ALA A 139 6.62 4.10 13.41
CA ALA A 139 6.18 2.73 13.64
C ALA A 139 7.27 1.90 14.31
N GLY A 140 8.51 1.98 13.81
CA GLY A 140 9.66 1.28 14.36
C GLY A 140 9.94 1.65 15.81
N PHE A 141 9.94 2.95 16.12
CA PHE A 141 10.08 3.43 17.50
C PHE A 141 8.95 2.93 18.40
N ALA A 142 7.69 3.00 17.95
CA ALA A 142 6.55 2.56 18.73
C ALA A 142 6.59 1.05 19.02
N MET A 143 6.95 0.23 18.03
CA MET A 143 7.08 -1.22 18.18
C MET A 143 8.18 -1.60 19.18
N GLU A 144 9.29 -0.87 19.23
CA GLU A 144 10.36 -1.08 20.23
C GLU A 144 9.86 -0.80 21.66
N ILE A 145 9.16 0.32 21.86
CA ILE A 145 8.57 0.67 23.15
C ILE A 145 7.53 -0.38 23.58
N LEU A 146 6.64 -0.78 22.66
CA LEU A 146 5.63 -1.80 22.93
C LEU A 146 6.27 -3.15 23.25
N SER A 147 7.34 -3.55 22.53
CA SER A 147 8.12 -4.75 22.85
C SER A 147 8.63 -4.70 24.29
N ALA A 148 9.28 -3.60 24.69
CA ALA A 148 9.78 -3.42 26.05
C ALA A 148 8.66 -3.47 27.11
N LYS A 149 7.49 -2.88 26.82
CA LYS A 149 6.32 -2.89 27.72
C LYS A 149 5.66 -4.26 27.81
N LEU A 150 5.71 -5.06 26.76
CA LEU A 150 5.07 -6.37 26.64
C LEU A 150 6.07 -7.52 26.88
N LYS A 151 6.97 -7.35 27.86
CA LYS A 151 7.94 -8.36 28.32
C LYS A 151 8.99 -8.74 27.26
N SER A 152 9.48 -7.76 26.52
CA SER A 152 10.47 -7.95 25.46
C SER A 152 9.97 -8.92 24.39
N ASP A 153 8.77 -8.66 23.88
CA ASP A 153 8.16 -9.45 22.81
C ASP A 153 9.10 -9.46 21.58
N PRO A 154 9.66 -10.62 21.20
CA PRO A 154 10.64 -10.71 20.12
C PRO A 154 10.02 -10.47 18.74
N THR A 155 8.72 -10.70 18.58
CA THR A 155 8.01 -10.42 17.33
C THR A 155 7.90 -8.93 17.10
N LEU A 156 7.55 -8.15 18.14
CA LEU A 156 7.50 -6.69 18.05
C LEU A 156 8.90 -6.08 17.87
N LEU A 157 9.94 -6.66 18.46
CA LEU A 157 11.31 -6.21 18.23
C LEU A 157 11.75 -6.45 16.78
N THR A 158 11.44 -7.62 16.22
CA THR A 158 11.71 -7.93 14.80
C THR A 158 10.96 -6.98 13.86
N LEU A 159 9.74 -6.60 14.22
CA LEU A 159 8.95 -5.62 13.46
C LEU A 159 9.53 -4.21 13.56
N SER A 160 10.00 -3.80 14.75
CA SER A 160 10.74 -2.56 14.94
C SER A 160 11.97 -2.49 14.02
N ASP A 161 12.80 -3.54 14.03
CA ASP A 161 14.03 -3.58 13.22
C ASP A 161 13.72 -3.51 11.72
N ARG A 162 12.62 -4.14 11.30
CA ARG A 162 12.12 -4.04 9.93
C ARG A 162 11.74 -2.61 9.55
N HIS A 163 10.92 -1.95 10.36
CA HIS A 163 10.53 -0.56 10.09
C HIS A 163 11.74 0.36 10.05
N LYS A 164 12.73 0.19 10.94
CA LYS A 164 13.98 0.96 10.90
C LYS A 164 14.76 0.72 9.61
N ALA A 165 14.82 -0.52 9.13
CA ALA A 165 15.47 -0.83 7.86
C ALA A 165 14.75 -0.14 6.68
N LEU A 166 13.42 -0.25 6.60
CA LEU A 166 12.61 0.41 5.57
C LEU A 166 12.73 1.94 5.64
N GLY A 167 12.65 2.52 6.85
CA GLY A 167 12.83 3.95 7.08
C GLY A 167 14.19 4.46 6.62
N SER A 168 15.26 3.69 6.86
CA SER A 168 16.59 4.02 6.35
C SER A 168 16.69 3.94 4.82
N GLY A 169 16.04 2.94 4.20
CA GLY A 169 15.97 2.82 2.75
C GLY A 169 15.25 3.98 2.09
N PHE A 170 14.07 4.35 2.60
CA PHE A 170 13.34 5.53 2.10
C PHE A 170 14.09 6.84 2.33
N ALA A 171 14.78 7.00 3.47
CA ALA A 171 15.62 8.17 3.72
C ALA A 171 16.79 8.29 2.72
N ALA A 172 17.39 7.16 2.33
CA ALA A 172 18.40 7.15 1.27
C ALA A 172 17.84 7.67 -0.06
N HIS A 173 16.63 7.25 -0.43
CA HIS A 173 15.91 7.75 -1.62
C HIS A 173 15.52 9.23 -1.52
N ALA A 174 15.16 9.72 -0.33
CA ALA A 174 14.88 11.13 -0.11
C ALA A 174 16.11 12.02 -0.34
N SER A 175 17.30 11.49 -0.02
CA SER A 175 18.58 12.18 -0.21
C SER A 175 19.19 12.05 -1.61
N SER A 176 18.75 11.06 -2.40
CA SER A 176 19.19 10.84 -3.78
C SER A 176 18.32 11.55 -4.82
N GLY A 177 17.15 12.04 -4.42
CA GLY A 177 16.26 12.85 -5.25
C GLY A 177 16.94 14.12 -5.74
N ASP A 178 17.27 14.13 -7.04
CA ASP A 178 17.80 15.22 -7.86
C ASP A 178 18.40 16.41 -7.08
N ALA A 179 19.72 16.35 -6.89
CA ALA A 179 20.58 17.52 -6.86
C ALA A 179 20.51 18.22 -8.24
N GLY A 180 19.35 18.82 -8.52
CA GLY A 180 19.11 19.63 -9.70
C GLY A 180 20.17 20.73 -9.77
N SER A 181 20.93 20.69 -10.85
CA SER A 181 22.03 21.59 -11.16
C SER A 181 21.56 23.05 -11.22
N ASP A 182 21.76 23.79 -10.12
CA ASP A 182 22.09 25.21 -10.17
C ASP A 182 23.14 25.52 -9.10
N GLY A 183 24.37 25.75 -9.55
CA GLY A 183 25.47 26.27 -8.74
C GLY A 183 25.27 27.74 -8.35
N SER A 184 24.09 28.09 -7.86
CA SER A 184 23.79 29.40 -7.30
C SER A 184 23.87 29.35 -5.79
N GLY A 185 25.03 29.78 -5.28
CA GLY A 185 25.25 30.01 -3.87
C GLY A 185 24.26 31.03 -3.33
N ASN A 186 23.22 30.54 -2.66
CA ASN A 186 22.60 31.19 -1.52
C ASN A 186 22.13 30.06 -0.58
N GLY A 187 22.66 30.01 0.64
CA GLY A 187 22.55 28.89 1.58
C GLY A 187 21.17 28.67 2.20
N ASN A 188 20.11 28.60 1.38
CA ASN A 188 18.78 28.11 1.73
C ASN A 188 18.48 26.89 0.85
N GLY A 189 19.29 25.84 1.00
CA GLY A 189 19.11 24.58 0.29
C GLY A 189 17.88 23.87 0.82
N ASN A 190 16.75 23.99 0.12
CA ASN A 190 15.55 23.17 0.32
C ASN A 190 15.78 21.75 -0.27
N GLY A 191 16.96 21.17 -0.04
CA GLY A 191 17.12 19.72 -0.12
C GLY A 191 16.25 19.14 0.98
N SER A 192 15.40 18.18 0.64
CA SER A 192 14.41 17.58 1.55
C SER A 192 15.03 17.37 2.93
N SER A 193 14.67 18.22 3.90
CA SER A 193 15.17 18.12 5.26
C SER A 193 14.64 16.81 5.80
N ASP A 194 15.53 15.95 6.29
CA ASP A 194 15.14 14.72 7.00
C ASP A 194 14.06 15.07 8.03
N THR A 195 12.82 14.66 7.75
CA THR A 195 11.63 15.00 8.54
C THR A 195 11.50 14.12 9.77
N ARG A 196 12.34 13.08 9.88
CA ARG A 196 12.33 12.12 10.99
C ARG A 196 12.65 12.84 12.29
N GLN A 197 11.83 12.57 13.29
CA GLN A 197 11.95 13.27 14.57
C GLN A 197 12.97 12.54 15.45
N LYS A 198 13.73 13.32 16.21
CA LYS A 198 14.63 12.76 17.23
C LYS A 198 13.87 12.15 18.41
N VAL A 199 12.63 12.59 18.66
CA VAL A 199 11.81 12.19 19.80
C VAL A 199 10.34 12.12 19.37
N TYR A 200 9.70 11.00 19.65
CA TYR A 200 8.26 10.80 19.45
C TYR A 200 7.52 10.74 20.79
N SER A 201 6.23 11.08 20.80
CA SER A 201 5.42 10.98 22.01
C SER A 201 5.21 9.50 22.39
N VAL A 202 5.42 9.17 23.66
CA VAL A 202 5.28 7.79 24.17
C VAL A 202 4.05 7.60 25.05
N GLN A 203 3.32 8.68 25.35
CA GLN A 203 2.29 8.68 26.39
C GLN A 203 1.23 7.59 26.16
N ARG A 204 0.76 7.46 24.92
CA ARG A 204 -0.22 6.45 24.50
C ARG A 204 0.32 5.04 24.67
N LEU A 205 1.54 4.79 24.21
CA LEU A 205 2.21 3.49 24.28
C LEU A 205 2.46 3.03 25.72
N LEU A 206 2.70 3.99 26.63
CA LEU A 206 2.91 3.70 28.05
C LEU A 206 1.61 3.49 28.83
N THR A 207 0.56 4.24 28.47
CA THR A 207 -0.74 4.21 29.15
C THR A 207 -1.52 2.94 28.79
N ASP A 208 -1.58 2.63 27.50
CA ASP A 208 -2.39 1.55 26.94
C ASP A 208 -1.52 0.64 26.03
N PRO A 209 -0.55 -0.12 26.57
CA PRO A 209 0.39 -0.90 25.76
C PRO A 209 -0.24 -2.12 25.07
N SER A 210 -1.38 -2.63 25.56
CA SER A 210 -2.00 -3.85 25.03
C SER A 210 -3.15 -3.57 24.08
N THR A 211 -4.01 -2.60 24.39
CA THR A 211 -5.20 -2.27 23.60
C THR A 211 -5.47 -0.78 23.61
N THR A 212 -5.77 -0.20 22.45
CA THR A 212 -6.12 1.21 22.30
C THR A 212 -7.33 1.38 21.38
N VAL A 213 -7.88 2.59 21.30
CA VAL A 213 -8.97 2.95 20.38
C VAL A 213 -8.36 3.60 19.15
N ASP A 214 -8.48 3.03 17.96
CA ASP A 214 -8.02 3.68 16.73
C ASP A 214 -8.76 5.00 16.49
N ASP A 215 -8.01 6.09 16.33
CA ASP A 215 -8.57 7.43 16.19
C ASP A 215 -9.29 7.61 14.84
N ALA A 216 -8.93 6.83 13.82
CA ALA A 216 -9.51 6.93 12.49
C ALA A 216 -10.96 6.42 12.42
N ASN A 217 -11.30 5.41 13.22
CA ASN A 217 -12.61 4.74 13.15
C ASN A 217 -13.28 4.49 14.50
N GLY A 218 -12.64 4.84 15.62
CA GLY A 218 -13.16 4.68 16.97
C GLY A 218 -13.20 3.24 17.47
N LEU A 219 -12.57 2.28 16.78
CA LEU A 219 -12.61 0.87 17.12
C LEU A 219 -11.48 0.49 18.08
N ARG A 220 -11.77 -0.39 19.05
CA ARG A 220 -10.74 -0.97 19.92
C ARG A 220 -10.00 -2.10 19.21
N ALA A 221 -8.68 -2.03 19.20
CA ALA A 221 -7.78 -3.06 18.69
C ALA A 221 -6.52 -3.17 19.57
N SER A 222 -5.62 -4.12 19.29
CA SER A 222 -4.33 -4.18 19.97
C SER A 222 -3.51 -2.93 19.62
N THR A 223 -2.74 -2.41 20.58
CA THR A 223 -2.00 -1.15 20.36
C THR A 223 -0.96 -1.30 19.25
N SER A 224 -0.30 -2.46 19.14
CA SER A 224 0.61 -2.76 18.04
C SER A 224 -0.10 -2.82 16.69
N ALA A 225 -1.31 -3.38 16.62
CA ALA A 225 -2.08 -3.40 15.37
C ALA A 225 -2.51 -2.01 14.92
N VAL A 226 -2.88 -1.13 15.85
CA VAL A 226 -3.23 0.27 15.54
C VAL A 226 -2.01 1.01 15.01
N VAL A 227 -0.84 0.88 15.67
CA VAL A 227 0.41 1.48 15.20
C VAL A 227 0.77 1.03 13.78
N GLU A 228 0.65 -0.27 13.48
CA GLU A 228 0.93 -0.81 12.15
C GLU A 228 -0.03 -0.24 11.09
N MET A 229 -1.33 -0.19 11.39
CA MET A 229 -2.33 0.33 10.46
C MET A 229 -2.17 1.85 10.25
N ASP A 230 -1.83 2.60 11.30
CA ASP A 230 -1.53 4.02 11.19
C ASP A 230 -0.30 4.27 10.34
N ALA A 231 0.74 3.43 10.45
CA ALA A 231 1.90 3.49 9.56
C ALA A 231 1.52 3.29 8.10
N VAL A 232 0.64 2.33 7.79
CA VAL A 232 0.11 2.12 6.42
C VAL A 232 -0.65 3.35 5.92
N ARG A 233 -1.50 3.95 6.76
CA ARG A 233 -2.27 5.16 6.41
C ARG A 233 -1.37 6.37 6.18
N GLU A 234 -0.39 6.60 7.06
CA GLU A 234 0.58 7.69 6.92
C GLU A 234 1.39 7.53 5.61
N GLN A 235 1.76 6.31 5.24
CA GLN A 235 2.45 6.04 3.98
C GLN A 235 1.56 6.26 2.76
N LEU A 236 0.31 5.82 2.79
CA LEU A 236 -0.66 6.09 1.72
C LEU A 236 -0.90 7.60 1.57
N GLN A 237 -0.95 8.34 2.68
CA GLN A 237 -1.05 9.80 2.67
C GLN A 237 0.20 10.46 2.08
N ALA A 238 1.40 9.97 2.41
CA ALA A 238 2.65 10.47 1.83
C ALA A 238 2.68 10.28 0.30
N LEU A 239 2.05 9.21 -0.21
CA LEU A 239 1.96 8.91 -1.64
C LEU A 239 0.88 9.72 -2.38
N ALA A 240 -0.15 10.19 -1.68
CA ALA A 240 -1.25 11.01 -2.24
C ALA A 240 -0.82 12.43 -2.66
N GLY A 241 0.41 12.85 -2.32
CA GLY A 241 0.93 14.18 -2.63
C GLY A 241 0.27 15.29 -1.79
N ASP A 242 0.91 16.45 -1.72
CA ASP A 242 0.33 17.64 -1.10
C ASP A 242 -0.74 18.22 -2.02
N GLY A 243 -1.96 17.68 -1.96
CA GLY A 243 -3.13 18.43 -2.40
C GLY A 243 -3.20 19.71 -1.56
N GLU A 244 -3.02 20.87 -2.19
CA GLU A 244 -3.19 22.16 -1.54
C GLU A 244 -4.55 22.19 -0.81
N ASN A 245 -4.49 22.24 0.52
CA ASN A 245 -5.57 22.20 1.52
C ASN A 245 -5.76 20.85 2.21
N GLY A 246 -5.21 20.77 3.42
CA GLY A 246 -5.54 19.77 4.43
C GLY A 246 -7.04 19.74 4.70
N SER A 247 -7.70 18.74 4.12
CA SER A 247 -8.99 18.24 4.56
C SER A 247 -9.01 16.77 4.15
N GLY A 248 -9.29 15.88 5.10
CA GLY A 248 -9.19 14.43 4.90
C GLY A 248 -9.97 13.93 3.68
N SER A 249 -9.50 12.79 3.17
CA SER A 249 -10.03 11.94 2.09
C SER A 249 -9.90 12.44 0.64
N ASP A 250 -9.39 11.55 -0.22
CA ASP A 250 -9.30 11.60 -1.70
C ASP A 250 -8.23 12.50 -2.36
N GLY A 251 -6.98 12.43 -1.89
CA GLY A 251 -5.85 12.70 -2.77
C GLY A 251 -5.56 11.47 -3.64
N ASP A 252 -5.60 11.61 -4.97
CA ASP A 252 -5.22 10.52 -5.88
C ASP A 252 -3.76 10.13 -5.64
N ILE A 253 -3.46 8.84 -5.57
CA ILE A 253 -2.11 8.37 -5.28
C ILE A 253 -1.23 8.60 -6.51
N VAL A 254 -0.25 9.51 -6.38
CA VAL A 254 0.59 9.95 -7.50
C VAL A 254 1.86 9.12 -7.55
N ILE A 255 1.80 7.95 -8.20
CA ILE A 255 2.97 7.12 -8.47
C ILE A 255 3.20 7.07 -9.98
N SER A 256 4.27 7.74 -10.43
CA SER A 256 4.54 7.96 -11.86
C SER A 256 5.02 6.72 -12.63
N ASP A 257 5.39 5.64 -11.94
CA ASP A 257 6.04 4.48 -12.51
C ASP A 257 5.41 3.17 -12.02
N ALA A 258 5.03 2.31 -12.98
CA ALA A 258 4.33 1.04 -12.69
C ALA A 258 5.17 0.05 -11.86
N SER A 259 6.50 0.04 -12.01
CA SER A 259 7.37 -0.83 -11.22
C SER A 259 7.44 -0.35 -9.77
N THR A 260 7.53 0.97 -9.57
CA THR A 260 7.46 1.59 -8.23
C THR A 260 6.11 1.33 -7.58
N ALA A 261 5.01 1.50 -8.33
CA ALA A 261 3.66 1.20 -7.85
C ALA A 261 3.51 -0.27 -7.43
N THR A 262 4.09 -1.20 -8.21
CA THR A 262 4.07 -2.63 -7.90
C THR A 262 4.84 -2.94 -6.60
N THR A 263 6.05 -2.38 -6.45
CA THR A 263 6.88 -2.56 -5.25
C THR A 263 6.20 -1.99 -4.01
N LEU A 264 5.65 -0.77 -4.09
CA LEU A 264 4.94 -0.15 -2.97
C LEU A 264 3.64 -0.87 -2.64
N ALA A 265 2.87 -1.31 -3.64
CA ALA A 265 1.66 -2.07 -3.41
C ALA A 265 1.97 -3.40 -2.71
N ALA A 266 3.07 -4.07 -3.06
CA ALA A 266 3.53 -5.27 -2.37
C ALA A 266 3.89 -4.98 -0.91
N LEU A 267 4.73 -3.97 -0.66
CA LEU A 267 5.16 -3.58 0.69
C LEU A 267 3.97 -3.20 1.59
N LEU A 268 3.11 -2.28 1.14
CA LEU A 268 2.01 -1.79 1.95
C LEU A 268 0.93 -2.87 2.18
N SER A 269 0.74 -3.78 1.21
CA SER A 269 -0.14 -4.94 1.41
C SER A 269 0.39 -5.85 2.50
N GLU A 270 1.71 -5.99 2.59
CA GLU A 270 2.37 -6.79 3.61
C GLU A 270 2.19 -6.19 5.01
N GLU A 271 2.40 -4.87 5.14
CA GLU A 271 2.22 -4.16 6.41
C GLU A 271 0.75 -4.14 6.84
N ALA A 272 -0.19 -3.99 5.89
CA ALA A 272 -1.62 -4.15 6.18
C ALA A 272 -1.93 -5.57 6.68
N ALA A 273 -1.37 -6.61 6.04
CA ALA A 273 -1.50 -8.00 6.50
C ALA A 273 -0.90 -8.22 7.90
N GLN A 274 0.21 -7.55 8.19
CA GLN A 274 0.86 -7.56 9.50
C GLN A 274 -0.03 -6.91 10.56
N ALA A 275 -0.69 -5.79 10.26
CA ALA A 275 -1.65 -5.16 11.17
C ALA A 275 -2.80 -6.12 11.52
N PHE A 276 -3.35 -6.80 10.50
CA PHE A 276 -4.39 -7.82 10.74
C PHE A 276 -3.87 -9.00 11.56
N ALA A 277 -2.62 -9.44 11.34
CA ALA A 277 -1.99 -10.49 12.13
C ALA A 277 -1.81 -10.10 13.60
N LEU A 278 -1.55 -8.82 13.87
CA LEU A 278 -1.47 -8.25 15.22
C LEU A 278 -2.85 -8.06 15.88
N GLY A 279 -3.94 -8.27 15.15
CA GLY A 279 -5.31 -8.20 15.66
C GLY A 279 -6.11 -6.97 15.22
N TYR A 280 -5.69 -6.28 14.16
CA TYR A 280 -6.49 -5.21 13.59
C TYR A 280 -7.81 -5.77 12.98
N PRO A 281 -8.97 -5.11 13.16
CA PRO A 281 -10.23 -5.57 12.58
C PRO A 281 -10.22 -5.58 11.05
N THR A 282 -10.79 -6.62 10.43
CA THR A 282 -10.71 -6.85 8.97
C THR A 282 -12.00 -6.54 8.22
N TYR A 283 -13.03 -5.95 8.83
CA TYR A 283 -14.30 -5.67 8.15
C TYR A 283 -14.30 -4.27 7.53
N ASP A 284 -15.15 -4.07 6.52
CA ASP A 284 -15.12 -2.88 5.65
C ASP A 284 -15.21 -1.55 6.43
N ALA A 285 -16.05 -1.47 7.47
CA ALA A 285 -16.16 -0.27 8.30
C ALA A 285 -14.90 0.06 9.12
N ALA A 286 -13.99 -0.90 9.35
CA ALA A 286 -12.69 -0.61 9.96
C ALA A 286 -11.69 -0.05 8.94
N LEU A 287 -11.81 -0.44 7.67
CA LEU A 287 -10.82 -0.16 6.62
C LEU A 287 -11.15 1.11 5.82
N PHE A 288 -12.43 1.36 5.55
CA PHE A 288 -12.88 2.35 4.57
C PHE A 288 -13.79 3.43 5.16
N THR A 289 -13.72 3.67 6.48
CA THR A 289 -14.52 4.72 7.12
C THR A 289 -13.96 6.12 6.85
N GLY A 290 -14.69 6.87 6.03
CA GLY A 290 -14.55 8.31 5.84
C GLY A 290 -15.89 8.93 5.43
N ALA A 291 -16.82 9.12 6.37
CA ALA A 291 -18.05 9.93 6.17
C ALA A 291 -18.83 10.34 7.43
N ALA A 292 -18.38 10.04 8.65
CA ALA A 292 -19.07 10.46 9.87
C ALA A 292 -18.04 10.91 10.91
N GLY A 293 -17.81 12.22 10.96
CA GLY A 293 -16.72 12.81 11.72
C GLY A 293 -16.89 12.74 13.23
N VAL A 294 -15.75 12.85 13.92
CA VAL A 294 -15.63 13.51 15.23
C VAL A 294 -14.27 14.22 15.27
N VAL A 295 -14.35 15.55 15.20
CA VAL A 295 -13.66 16.56 16.03
C VAL A 295 -12.25 16.21 16.51
N GLY A 296 -11.27 16.98 16.01
CA GLY A 296 -9.87 16.83 16.36
C GLY A 296 -9.51 17.06 17.83
N SER A 297 -8.35 16.52 18.20
CA SER A 297 -7.59 16.79 19.43
C SER A 297 -6.34 15.89 19.35
N VAL A 298 -5.06 16.27 19.55
CA VAL A 298 -4.40 17.50 19.97
C VAL A 298 -2.93 17.35 19.54
N ASP A 299 -2.39 18.24 18.70
CA ASP A 299 -0.94 18.51 18.61
C ASP A 299 -0.66 19.90 18.01
N ALA A 300 -1.54 20.86 18.32
CA ALA A 300 -1.31 22.29 18.08
C ALA A 300 -1.20 23.03 19.42
N ALA A 301 -0.18 22.69 20.21
CA ALA A 301 0.20 23.47 21.38
C ALA A 301 1.74 23.56 21.43
N GLY A 302 2.31 24.43 20.59
CA GLY A 302 3.76 24.60 20.57
C GLY A 302 4.32 25.67 19.64
N ALA A 303 3.56 26.71 19.27
CA ALA A 303 4.13 27.82 18.50
C ALA A 303 3.32 29.12 18.63
N ALA A 304 3.37 29.77 19.79
CA ALA A 304 3.05 31.21 19.86
C ALA A 304 3.71 31.87 21.09
N GLY A 305 4.63 32.79 20.82
CA GLY A 305 4.74 34.01 21.63
C GLY A 305 5.91 34.14 22.61
N ALA A 306 7.16 34.12 22.13
CA ALA A 306 8.26 34.77 22.84
C ALA A 306 9.21 35.49 21.87
N SER A 307 8.80 36.65 21.36
CA SER A 307 9.71 37.75 20.99
C SER A 307 8.90 39.00 20.68
N GLY A 308 9.22 40.12 21.33
CA GLY A 308 8.52 41.38 21.11
C GLY A 308 8.86 42.49 22.11
N VAL A 309 10.15 42.67 22.40
CA VAL A 309 10.67 43.93 22.95
C VAL A 309 10.68 44.97 21.82
N GLN A 310 9.92 46.07 21.93
CA GLN A 310 10.39 47.45 21.68
C GLN A 310 9.29 48.52 21.80
N ALA A 311 9.62 49.52 22.63
CA ALA A 311 9.41 50.97 22.46
C ALA A 311 8.00 51.54 22.19
N ARG A 312 7.39 52.14 23.22
CA ARG A 312 7.39 53.59 23.48
C ARG A 312 6.82 53.90 24.86
#